data_AF-A2FZT4-F1
#
_entry.id   AF-A2FZT4-F1
#
_cell.length_a   1.000
_cell.length_b   1.000
_cell.length_c   1.000
_cell.angle_alpha   90.00
_cell.angle_beta   90.00
_cell.angle_gamma   90.00
#
_symmetry.space_group_name_H-M   'P 1'
#
loop_
_entity.id
_entity.type
_entity.pdbx_description
1 polymer ?
#
loop_
_entity_poly.entity_id
_entity_poly.type
_entity_poly.pdbx_seq_one_letter_code
_entity_poly.pdbx_strand_id
1 'polypeptide(L)'
;MAKNILGSRFMALQHSTLSHNIVIGKSQFSRSFSSLLFTKNQNHFIKIHNTKLSSFLNSVIKVDKDDLVKNEVLTDTYRSSDENIEIDGCVFFNLRSKEDGAACNIQNSNGIYSIKNSIFQDCRCERKGGALYIKSYSLVLFGNCFHLCRCGTPNGSDGSTIYADASDIINTSFVTCHECPKFGDMCWYGICNLWHADLYSNNINISKSEVEYVCSLAHCEPARKISVIKFYTSVNGLTGNSLTFVGIRFPGNHQFGNIVNNSVKSGLIYFQDSNTDVKEFVFISNSGPLTYSCVGISNGTFIGCLFDRKYENGNGYDSTVDCKIRFRNVTQIPMPMVNTFVCNNAINFEVSFDRTPLFILIGAVGVALLMIATYYKQLLYLFRKLSGRRFK
;
A
#
# COMPACT_ATOMS: atom_id res chain seq x y z
N MET A 1 -20.26 33.91 9.64
CA MET A 1 -19.23 33.13 10.37
C MET A 1 -19.59 31.65 10.31
N ALA A 2 -19.24 30.96 9.21
CA ALA A 2 -19.54 29.54 9.03
C ALA A 2 -18.32 28.71 9.43
N LYS A 3 -18.35 28.08 10.62
CA LYS A 3 -17.30 27.12 11.03
C LYS A 3 -17.44 25.85 10.20
N ASN A 4 -16.30 25.33 9.73
CA ASN A 4 -16.16 24.14 8.89
C ASN A 4 -17.03 22.94 9.33
N ILE A 5 -18.14 22.70 8.62
CA ILE A 5 -18.91 21.43 8.71
C ILE A 5 -18.25 20.33 7.84
N LEU A 6 -17.41 20.73 6.88
CA LEU A 6 -16.66 19.87 5.94
C LEU A 6 -15.61 18.91 6.56
N GLY A 7 -15.57 18.78 7.89
CA GLY A 7 -14.62 17.93 8.63
C GLY A 7 -15.27 16.96 9.62
N SER A 8 -16.60 16.72 9.55
CA SER A 8 -17.28 15.77 10.43
C SER A 8 -16.79 14.35 10.17
N ARG A 9 -16.04 13.79 11.13
CA ARG A 9 -15.58 12.39 11.13
C ARG A 9 -16.77 11.46 11.39
N PHE A 10 -16.82 10.29 10.74
CA PHE A 10 -17.91 9.33 10.95
C PHE A 10 -17.87 8.73 12.36
N MET A 11 -16.71 8.22 12.77
CA MET A 11 -16.43 7.78 14.13
C MET A 11 -15.11 8.42 14.58
N ALA A 12 -15.19 9.27 15.60
CA ALA A 12 -14.02 9.89 16.23
C ALA A 12 -13.92 9.42 17.68
N LEU A 13 -12.93 8.59 17.97
CA LEU A 13 -12.61 8.15 19.32
C LEU A 13 -11.69 9.19 19.95
N GLN A 14 -12.13 9.79 21.05
CA GLN A 14 -11.34 10.73 21.84
C GLN A 14 -10.65 10.00 23.00
N HIS A 15 -9.68 10.68 23.61
CA HIS A 15 -8.91 10.15 24.73
C HIS A 15 -9.81 9.62 25.84
N SER A 16 -9.63 8.35 26.19
CA SER A 16 -10.36 7.67 27.26
C SER A 16 -9.43 6.72 28.00
N THR A 17 -9.56 6.67 29.32
CA THR A 17 -8.86 5.69 30.17
C THR A 17 -9.51 4.30 30.10
N LEU A 18 -10.71 4.19 29.52
CA LEU A 18 -11.43 2.94 29.38
C LEU A 18 -11.06 2.25 28.05
N SER A 19 -10.72 0.97 28.11
CA SER A 19 -10.60 0.14 26.92
C SER A 19 -11.96 0.00 26.24
N HIS A 20 -12.00 0.19 24.92
CA HIS A 20 -13.21 0.01 24.12
C HIS A 20 -12.99 -1.12 23.11
N ASN A 21 -13.99 -1.98 22.97
CA ASN A 21 -14.07 -2.99 21.91
C ASN A 21 -15.07 -2.51 20.86
N ILE A 22 -14.62 -2.30 19.63
CA ILE A 22 -15.40 -1.74 18.52
C ILE A 22 -15.36 -2.72 17.36
N VAL A 23 -16.52 -3.22 16.95
CA VAL A 23 -16.63 -4.19 15.84
C VAL A 23 -17.48 -3.58 14.73
N ILE A 24 -16.89 -3.47 13.53
CA ILE A 24 -17.56 -3.02 12.31
C ILE A 24 -17.58 -4.21 11.34
N GLY A 25 -18.74 -4.85 11.20
CA GLY A 25 -18.89 -6.08 10.42
C GLY A 25 -19.85 -5.93 9.25
N LYS A 26 -19.58 -6.67 8.16
CA LYS A 26 -20.53 -6.94 7.05
C LYS A 26 -21.21 -5.68 6.48
N SER A 27 -20.50 -4.57 6.45
CA SER A 27 -21.05 -3.24 6.15
C SER A 27 -20.52 -2.66 4.84
N GLN A 28 -21.15 -1.61 4.33
CA GLN A 28 -20.64 -0.82 3.20
C GLN A 28 -20.67 0.67 3.52
N PHE A 29 -19.52 1.33 3.39
CA PHE A 29 -19.37 2.78 3.49
C PHE A 29 -18.81 3.32 2.17
N SER A 30 -19.36 4.43 1.70
CA SER A 30 -18.94 5.00 0.41
C SER A 30 -19.08 6.52 0.36
N ARG A 31 -18.24 7.18 -0.46
CA ARG A 31 -18.36 8.61 -0.83
C ARG A 31 -18.26 9.55 0.38
N SER A 32 -17.12 9.51 1.06
CA SER A 32 -16.85 10.31 2.26
C SER A 32 -15.70 11.29 2.05
N PHE A 33 -15.83 12.51 2.59
CA PHE A 33 -14.72 13.47 2.71
C PHE A 33 -13.86 13.24 3.96
N SER A 34 -14.34 12.42 4.91
CA SER A 34 -13.73 12.17 6.21
C SER A 34 -13.36 10.70 6.39
N SER A 35 -12.39 10.41 7.27
CA SER A 35 -12.13 9.05 7.76
C SER A 35 -13.40 8.39 8.29
N LEU A 36 -13.53 7.08 8.07
CA LEU A 36 -14.53 6.26 8.74
C LEU A 36 -14.22 6.20 10.24
N LEU A 37 -12.96 5.87 10.53
CA LEU A 37 -12.42 5.74 11.87
C LEU A 37 -11.26 6.72 12.03
N PHE A 38 -11.35 7.56 13.06
CA PHE A 38 -10.26 8.36 13.56
C PHE A 38 -10.08 8.08 15.05
N THR A 39 -8.88 7.68 15.47
CA THR A 39 -8.48 7.61 16.88
C THR A 39 -7.20 8.41 17.11
N LYS A 40 -7.12 9.03 18.29
CA LYS A 40 -5.94 9.75 18.82
C LYS A 40 -5.26 9.02 19.98
N ASN A 41 -5.86 7.92 20.43
CA ASN A 41 -5.59 7.30 21.71
C ASN A 41 -5.30 5.81 21.55
N GLN A 42 -4.39 5.34 22.40
CA GLN A 42 -4.04 3.93 22.55
C GLN A 42 -5.02 3.30 23.58
N ASN A 43 -5.18 1.97 23.58
CA ASN A 43 -6.19 1.20 24.33
C ASN A 43 -7.59 1.07 23.67
N HIS A 44 -7.62 0.83 22.36
CA HIS A 44 -8.83 0.36 21.69
C HIS A 44 -8.58 -0.97 20.96
N PHE A 45 -9.46 -1.94 21.17
CA PHE A 45 -9.56 -3.12 20.32
C PHE A 45 -10.59 -2.83 19.23
N ILE A 46 -10.17 -2.82 17.97
CA ILE A 46 -11.03 -2.46 16.84
C ILE A 46 -10.95 -3.57 15.78
N LYS A 47 -12.08 -4.20 15.49
CA LYS A 47 -12.20 -5.24 14.47
C LYS A 47 -13.08 -4.77 13.32
N ILE A 48 -12.52 -4.61 12.12
CA ILE A 48 -13.25 -4.26 10.90
C ILE A 48 -13.21 -5.48 9.98
N HIS A 49 -14.36 -6.11 9.74
CA HIS A 49 -14.41 -7.37 9.01
C HIS A 49 -15.50 -7.45 7.94
N ASN A 50 -15.22 -8.13 6.83
CA ASN A 50 -16.13 -8.35 5.70
C ASN A 50 -16.82 -7.06 5.22
N THR A 51 -16.10 -5.94 5.22
CA THR A 51 -16.66 -4.59 5.03
C THR A 51 -16.10 -3.93 3.77
N LYS A 52 -16.95 -3.24 3.01
CA LYS A 52 -16.58 -2.53 1.77
C LYS A 52 -16.48 -1.02 2.01
N LEU A 53 -15.35 -0.44 1.63
CA LEU A 53 -14.93 0.93 1.92
C LEU A 53 -14.52 1.58 0.60
N SER A 54 -15.24 2.60 0.13
CA SER A 54 -15.07 3.09 -1.24
C SER A 54 -15.21 4.60 -1.45
N SER A 55 -14.43 5.18 -2.36
CA SER A 55 -14.52 6.60 -2.71
C SER A 55 -14.41 7.54 -1.50
N PHE A 56 -13.48 7.28 -0.59
CA PHE A 56 -13.10 8.24 0.44
C PHE A 56 -12.06 9.23 -0.14
N LEU A 57 -12.10 10.48 0.31
CA LEU A 57 -11.16 11.55 -0.04
C LEU A 57 -10.20 11.90 1.13
N ASN A 58 -10.16 11.03 2.13
CA ASN A 58 -9.20 11.04 3.24
C ASN A 58 -8.94 9.58 3.65
N SER A 59 -7.85 9.33 4.38
CA SER A 59 -7.47 8.02 4.89
C SER A 59 -8.62 7.39 5.68
N VAL A 60 -9.09 6.21 5.27
CA VAL A 60 -10.33 5.59 5.79
C VAL A 60 -10.21 5.26 7.28
N ILE A 61 -9.08 4.68 7.66
CA ILE A 61 -8.68 4.41 9.04
C ILE A 61 -7.48 5.31 9.33
N LYS A 62 -7.63 6.21 10.31
CA LYS A 62 -6.54 7.06 10.79
C LYS A 62 -6.31 6.84 12.29
N VAL A 63 -5.09 6.42 12.63
CA VAL A 63 -4.56 6.36 13.99
C VAL A 63 -3.47 7.40 14.09
N ASP A 64 -3.63 8.35 14.99
CA ASP A 64 -2.70 9.45 15.23
C ASP A 64 -2.22 9.40 16.69
N LYS A 65 -0.98 9.81 16.98
CA LYS A 65 -0.51 9.92 18.37
C LYS A 65 -0.88 11.29 18.91
N ASP A 66 -1.43 11.36 20.12
CA ASP A 66 -1.65 12.66 20.76
C ASP A 66 -0.30 13.33 21.13
N ASP A 67 -0.08 14.55 20.63
CA ASP A 67 1.18 15.30 20.75
C ASP A 67 1.61 15.56 22.20
N LEU A 68 0.67 15.45 23.15
CA LEU A 68 0.89 15.67 24.58
C LEU A 68 1.92 14.69 25.19
N VAL A 69 2.15 13.52 24.58
CA VAL A 69 3.12 12.50 25.05
C VAL A 69 4.48 12.62 24.34
N LYS A 70 4.86 13.82 23.89
CA LYS A 70 6.18 14.08 23.26
C LYS A 70 7.31 14.40 24.23
N ASN A 71 7.01 14.71 25.49
CA ASN A 71 8.00 15.20 26.47
C ASN A 71 8.38 14.20 27.57
N GLU A 72 7.72 13.06 27.68
CA GLU A 72 8.16 12.00 28.59
C GLU A 72 8.98 10.97 27.81
N VAL A 73 10.24 10.80 28.25
CA VAL A 73 11.07 9.66 27.87
C VAL A 73 10.42 8.42 28.49
N LEU A 74 9.48 7.83 27.76
CA LEU A 74 8.93 6.51 28.05
C LEU A 74 10.09 5.52 27.96
N THR A 75 10.67 5.21 29.11
CA THR A 75 11.54 4.07 29.30
C THR A 75 10.80 2.80 28.89
N ASP A 76 11.51 1.82 28.31
CA ASP A 76 10.95 0.62 27.67
C ASP A 76 10.06 -0.25 28.58
N THR A 77 9.99 0.06 29.87
CA THR A 77 9.16 -0.58 30.89
C THR A 77 7.67 -0.23 30.82
N TYR A 78 7.23 0.87 30.21
CA TYR A 78 5.80 1.24 30.15
C TYR A 78 5.09 0.76 28.86
N ARG A 79 5.10 -0.56 28.63
CA ARG A 79 4.34 -1.24 27.55
C ARG A 79 2.84 -1.36 27.88
N SER A 80 2.13 -0.24 28.00
CA SER A 80 0.73 -0.22 28.48
C SER A 80 -0.34 0.04 27.40
N SER A 81 -0.03 -0.19 26.12
CA SER A 81 -0.95 0.08 25.00
C SER A 81 -1.52 -1.19 24.36
N ASP A 82 -2.71 -1.61 24.81
CA ASP A 82 -3.46 -2.73 24.22
C ASP A 82 -4.18 -2.33 22.90
N GLU A 83 -3.63 -1.35 22.15
CA GLU A 83 -4.23 -0.95 20.88
C GLU A 83 -4.04 -2.06 19.85
N ASN A 84 -5.17 -2.62 19.41
CA ASN A 84 -5.21 -3.75 18.49
C ASN A 84 -6.22 -3.43 17.39
N ILE A 85 -5.76 -3.20 16.15
CA ILE A 85 -6.68 -3.08 15.00
C ILE A 85 -6.53 -4.29 14.08
N GLU A 86 -7.63 -5.03 13.96
CA GLU A 86 -7.77 -6.18 13.08
C GLU A 86 -8.68 -5.81 11.90
N ILE A 87 -8.15 -5.96 10.68
CA ILE A 87 -8.88 -5.78 9.43
C ILE A 87 -8.90 -7.14 8.72
N ASP A 88 -10.07 -7.72 8.44
CA ASP A 88 -10.16 -9.05 7.81
C ASP A 88 -11.25 -9.11 6.72
N GLY A 89 -10.94 -9.68 5.55
CA GLY A 89 -11.90 -9.86 4.46
C GLY A 89 -12.50 -8.55 3.90
N CYS A 90 -11.79 -7.42 4.04
CA CYS A 90 -12.30 -6.11 3.67
C CYS A 90 -11.92 -5.70 2.23
N VAL A 91 -12.72 -4.81 1.63
CA VAL A 91 -12.48 -4.28 0.27
C VAL A 91 -12.38 -2.76 0.31
N PHE A 92 -11.20 -2.25 0.02
CA PHE A 92 -10.85 -0.84 -0.08
C PHE A 92 -10.75 -0.47 -1.56
N PHE A 93 -11.65 0.38 -2.07
CA PHE A 93 -11.79 0.64 -3.51
C PHE A 93 -11.84 2.13 -3.87
N ASN A 94 -11.01 2.55 -4.83
CA ASN A 94 -10.97 3.93 -5.36
C ASN A 94 -10.87 4.96 -4.23
N LEU A 95 -9.82 4.85 -3.42
CA LEU A 95 -9.58 5.74 -2.28
C LEU A 95 -8.58 6.82 -2.66
N ARG A 96 -8.77 8.04 -2.13
CA ARG A 96 -7.86 9.16 -2.29
C ARG A 96 -7.55 9.75 -0.92
N SER A 97 -6.30 10.12 -0.67
CA SER A 97 -5.91 10.90 0.51
C SER A 97 -4.83 11.92 0.16
N LYS A 98 -4.86 13.07 0.82
CA LYS A 98 -3.77 14.06 0.77
C LYS A 98 -2.67 13.78 1.79
N GLU A 99 -2.96 12.92 2.74
CA GLU A 99 -2.01 12.44 3.75
C GLU A 99 -1.36 11.14 3.28
N ASP A 100 -0.58 10.50 4.16
CA ASP A 100 -0.07 9.15 3.97
C ASP A 100 -1.23 8.13 4.04
N GLY A 101 -1.09 6.93 3.44
CA GLY A 101 -1.99 5.79 3.68
C GLY A 101 -3.47 6.00 3.33
N ALA A 102 -3.88 5.85 2.07
CA ALA A 102 -5.27 6.13 1.67
C ALA A 102 -6.32 5.17 2.26
N ALA A 103 -5.94 3.92 2.55
CA ALA A 103 -6.79 2.99 3.30
C ALA A 103 -6.50 3.08 4.81
N CYS A 104 -5.24 2.95 5.20
CA CYS A 104 -4.81 3.02 6.59
C CYS A 104 -3.61 3.98 6.74
N ASN A 105 -3.78 5.00 7.57
CA ASN A 105 -2.74 5.91 8.03
C ASN A 105 -2.57 5.72 9.54
N ILE A 106 -1.53 4.99 9.95
CA ILE A 106 -1.26 4.66 11.35
C ILE A 106 0.11 5.27 11.71
N GLN A 107 0.13 6.25 12.60
CA GLN A 107 1.33 7.02 12.93
C GLN A 107 1.75 6.85 14.40
N ASN A 108 3.01 6.46 14.60
CA ASN A 108 3.70 6.38 15.89
C ASN A 108 2.89 5.66 16.99
N SER A 109 2.25 4.54 16.65
CA SER A 109 1.53 3.72 17.62
C SER A 109 2.42 2.62 18.20
N ASN A 110 2.17 2.31 19.47
CA ASN A 110 2.73 1.13 20.15
C ASN A 110 1.80 -0.10 20.04
N GLY A 111 0.78 -0.03 19.18
CA GLY A 111 -0.20 -1.08 18.95
C GLY A 111 0.26 -2.23 18.04
N ILE A 112 -0.54 -3.30 18.05
CA ILE A 112 -0.39 -4.49 17.21
C ILE A 112 -1.46 -4.45 16.11
N TYR A 113 -1.05 -4.60 14.86
CA TYR A 113 -1.95 -4.48 13.72
C TYR A 113 -1.97 -5.73 12.86
N SER A 114 -3.17 -6.12 12.43
CA SER A 114 -3.39 -7.34 11.65
C SER A 114 -4.32 -7.05 10.48
N ILE A 115 -3.78 -6.98 9.27
CA ILE A 115 -4.56 -6.80 8.03
C ILE A 115 -4.52 -8.11 7.25
N LYS A 116 -5.68 -8.73 7.07
CA LYS A 116 -5.81 -10.08 6.53
C LYS A 116 -6.85 -10.15 5.40
N ASN A 117 -6.61 -11.02 4.43
CA ASN A 117 -7.54 -11.44 3.38
C ASN A 117 -8.25 -10.28 2.64
N SER A 118 -7.61 -9.11 2.57
CA SER A 118 -8.24 -7.86 2.14
C SER A 118 -7.77 -7.41 0.76
N ILE A 119 -8.64 -6.71 0.04
CA ILE A 119 -8.38 -6.17 -1.30
C ILE A 119 -8.22 -4.66 -1.19
N PHE A 120 -7.13 -4.15 -1.76
CA PHE A 120 -6.85 -2.73 -1.92
C PHE A 120 -6.76 -2.44 -3.42
N GLN A 121 -7.77 -1.80 -3.98
CA GLN A 121 -7.86 -1.52 -5.41
C GLN A 121 -7.96 -0.02 -5.63
N ASP A 122 -7.05 0.52 -6.45
CA ASP A 122 -6.99 1.94 -6.80
C ASP A 122 -6.96 2.85 -5.56
N CYS A 123 -6.16 2.51 -4.56
CA CYS A 123 -5.91 3.35 -3.38
C CYS A 123 -4.73 4.29 -3.67
N ARG A 124 -4.96 5.61 -3.60
CA ARG A 124 -3.93 6.60 -3.92
C ARG A 124 -3.77 7.66 -2.83
N CYS A 125 -2.53 7.98 -2.47
CA CYS A 125 -2.21 9.04 -1.53
C CYS A 125 -1.27 10.09 -2.18
N GLU A 126 -1.24 11.33 -1.69
CA GLU A 126 -0.30 12.37 -2.18
C GLU A 126 1.10 12.29 -1.51
N ARG A 127 1.28 11.39 -0.52
CA ARG A 127 2.51 11.27 0.29
C ARG A 127 3.08 9.86 0.30
N LYS A 128 3.08 9.15 1.44
CA LYS A 128 3.73 7.84 1.64
C LYS A 128 2.70 6.71 1.74
N GLY A 129 3.07 5.50 1.33
CA GLY A 129 2.25 4.29 1.46
C GLY A 129 0.89 4.39 0.78
N GLY A 130 0.83 4.31 -0.56
CA GLY A 130 -0.39 4.60 -1.36
C GLY A 130 -1.69 3.98 -0.84
N ALA A 131 -1.65 2.71 -0.42
CA ALA A 131 -2.73 2.07 0.31
C ALA A 131 -2.50 2.11 1.83
N LEU A 132 -1.30 1.70 2.28
CA LEU A 132 -0.97 1.50 3.69
C LEU A 132 0.28 2.30 4.07
N TYR A 133 0.14 3.17 5.08
CA TYR A 133 1.26 3.76 5.81
C TYR A 133 1.09 3.40 7.30
N ILE A 134 2.02 2.60 7.83
CA ILE A 134 1.91 2.04 9.18
C ILE A 134 3.22 2.22 9.96
N LYS A 135 3.12 2.87 11.12
CA LYS A 135 4.16 2.95 12.15
C LYS A 135 3.64 2.35 13.46
N SER A 136 4.21 1.23 13.90
CA SER A 136 3.58 0.33 14.89
C SER A 136 4.58 -0.35 15.85
N TYR A 137 4.08 -1.07 16.86
CA TYR A 137 4.92 -2.04 17.58
C TYR A 137 5.07 -3.34 16.77
N SER A 138 3.97 -3.87 16.25
CA SER A 138 3.98 -5.07 15.40
C SER A 138 2.91 -5.03 14.30
N LEU A 139 3.24 -5.58 13.13
CA LEU A 139 2.36 -5.66 11.96
C LEU A 139 2.32 -7.07 11.37
N VAL A 140 1.10 -7.56 11.11
CA VAL A 140 0.84 -8.78 10.33
C VAL A 140 0.02 -8.42 9.09
N LEU A 141 0.58 -8.71 7.92
CA LEU A 141 -0.09 -8.65 6.61
C LEU A 141 -0.23 -10.07 6.07
N PHE A 142 -1.45 -10.60 5.93
CA PHE A 142 -1.68 -11.96 5.45
C PHE A 142 -2.70 -12.04 4.31
N GLY A 143 -2.36 -12.66 3.18
CA GLY A 143 -3.33 -12.99 2.13
C GLY A 143 -3.96 -11.78 1.42
N ASN A 144 -3.26 -10.63 1.41
CA ASN A 144 -3.79 -9.37 0.89
C ASN A 144 -3.45 -9.15 -0.59
N CYS A 145 -4.37 -8.51 -1.30
CA CYS A 145 -4.20 -8.10 -2.69
C CYS A 145 -4.14 -6.57 -2.83
N PHE A 146 -3.16 -6.06 -3.57
CA PHE A 146 -3.04 -4.65 -3.94
C PHE A 146 -3.02 -4.51 -5.46
N HIS A 147 -3.87 -3.65 -6.02
CA HIS A 147 -3.95 -3.41 -7.47
C HIS A 147 -4.16 -1.92 -7.78
N LEU A 148 -3.38 -1.33 -8.69
CA LEU A 148 -3.44 0.11 -9.04
C LEU A 148 -3.20 1.06 -7.85
N CYS A 149 -2.58 0.57 -6.77
CA CYS A 149 -2.33 1.32 -5.55
C CYS A 149 -0.99 2.04 -5.63
N ARG A 150 -0.98 3.36 -5.40
CA ARG A 150 0.21 4.20 -5.61
C ARG A 150 0.24 5.47 -4.76
N CYS A 151 1.42 6.05 -4.60
CA CYS A 151 1.59 7.35 -3.95
C CYS A 151 1.98 8.45 -4.94
N GLY A 152 1.89 9.71 -4.51
CA GLY A 152 2.18 10.88 -5.33
C GLY A 152 3.68 11.10 -5.54
N THR A 153 4.02 11.71 -6.68
CA THR A 153 5.38 12.18 -6.99
C THR A 153 5.97 13.27 -6.07
N PRO A 154 5.22 14.18 -5.40
CA PRO A 154 5.85 15.35 -4.77
C PRO A 154 6.72 15.11 -3.53
N ASN A 155 6.58 13.98 -2.85
CA ASN A 155 7.16 13.75 -1.51
C ASN A 155 7.86 12.38 -1.43
N GLY A 156 9.13 12.35 -1.82
CA GLY A 156 9.90 11.13 -2.05
C GLY A 156 10.08 10.14 -0.90
N SER A 157 10.80 9.07 -1.25
CA SER A 157 11.47 8.07 -0.39
C SER A 157 10.67 6.90 0.20
N ASP A 158 9.34 6.91 0.30
CA ASP A 158 8.67 5.96 1.22
C ASP A 158 7.39 5.27 0.69
N GLY A 159 7.58 4.23 -0.13
CA GLY A 159 6.60 3.18 -0.45
C GLY A 159 5.40 3.63 -1.29
N SER A 160 5.41 3.31 -2.59
CA SER A 160 4.30 3.57 -3.52
C SER A 160 3.00 2.89 -3.07
N THR A 161 3.03 1.67 -2.53
CA THR A 161 1.82 0.92 -2.16
C THR A 161 1.74 0.66 -0.66
N ILE A 162 2.81 0.10 -0.08
CA ILE A 162 2.93 -0.24 1.34
C ILE A 162 4.21 0.39 1.88
N TYR A 163 4.07 1.19 2.94
CA TYR A 163 5.15 1.58 3.82
C TYR A 163 4.82 1.08 5.23
N ALA A 164 5.71 0.26 5.80
CA ALA A 164 5.60 -0.28 7.14
C ALA A 164 6.91 -0.08 7.90
N ASP A 165 6.79 0.37 9.13
CA ASP A 165 7.88 0.63 10.08
C ASP A 165 7.41 0.14 11.46
N ALA A 166 8.20 -0.70 12.12
CA ALA A 166 7.82 -1.22 13.44
C ALA A 166 9.02 -1.53 14.33
N SER A 167 8.78 -1.58 15.65
CA SER A 167 9.84 -1.79 16.64
C SER A 167 10.05 -3.25 17.09
N ASP A 168 9.13 -4.17 16.79
CA ASP A 168 9.25 -5.59 17.14
C ASP A 168 9.25 -6.51 15.91
N ILE A 169 8.11 -6.68 15.24
CA ILE A 169 7.96 -7.66 14.13
C ILE A 169 7.10 -7.08 13.00
N ILE A 170 7.55 -7.24 11.75
CA ILE A 170 6.71 -7.13 10.56
C ILE A 170 6.66 -8.50 9.86
N ASN A 171 5.48 -9.11 9.81
CA ASN A 171 5.24 -10.38 9.12
C ASN A 171 4.30 -10.17 7.93
N THR A 172 4.85 -10.32 6.72
CA THR A 172 4.15 -10.19 5.45
C THR A 172 4.09 -11.54 4.76
N SER A 173 2.90 -12.12 4.63
CA SER A 173 2.69 -13.46 4.08
C SER A 173 1.58 -13.49 3.02
N PHE A 174 1.80 -14.15 1.88
CA PHE A 174 0.82 -14.24 0.78
C PHE A 174 0.30 -12.87 0.31
N VAL A 175 1.20 -11.91 0.10
CA VAL A 175 0.86 -10.55 -0.36
C VAL A 175 1.16 -10.42 -1.85
N THR A 176 0.16 -9.95 -2.61
CA THR A 176 0.30 -9.72 -4.05
C THR A 176 0.10 -8.25 -4.39
N CYS A 177 1.02 -7.65 -5.15
CA CYS A 177 0.92 -6.30 -5.70
C CYS A 177 0.96 -6.33 -7.24
N HIS A 178 -0.14 -5.94 -7.90
CA HIS A 178 -0.27 -5.99 -9.36
C HIS A 178 -0.52 -4.60 -9.96
N GLU A 179 0.33 -4.14 -10.88
CA GLU A 179 0.23 -2.79 -11.47
C GLU A 179 0.22 -1.71 -10.37
N CYS A 180 1.23 -1.74 -9.50
CA CYS A 180 1.34 -0.96 -8.26
C CYS A 180 2.65 -0.14 -8.23
N PRO A 181 2.77 0.99 -8.95
CA PRO A 181 1.78 1.60 -9.83
C PRO A 181 1.74 0.93 -11.20
N LYS A 182 0.74 1.29 -12.01
CA LYS A 182 0.64 0.90 -13.41
C LYS A 182 1.77 1.54 -14.24
N PHE A 183 2.20 0.89 -15.32
CA PHE A 183 3.16 1.47 -16.26
C PHE A 183 2.75 2.87 -16.74
N GLY A 184 3.73 3.77 -16.81
CA GLY A 184 3.57 5.19 -17.13
C GLY A 184 3.18 6.09 -15.94
N ASP A 185 2.72 5.53 -14.81
CA ASP A 185 2.50 6.29 -13.58
C ASP A 185 3.79 6.37 -12.77
N MET A 186 4.52 7.49 -12.88
CA MET A 186 5.77 7.68 -12.11
C MET A 186 5.52 7.69 -10.61
N CYS A 187 6.18 6.77 -9.89
CA CYS A 187 6.39 6.78 -8.45
C CYS A 187 7.90 6.66 -8.16
N TRP A 188 8.38 7.32 -7.11
CA TRP A 188 9.81 7.40 -6.83
C TRP A 188 10.38 6.13 -6.20
N TYR A 189 9.74 5.60 -5.15
CA TYR A 189 10.41 4.67 -4.23
C TYR A 189 9.50 3.57 -3.66
N GLY A 190 9.92 2.31 -3.80
CA GLY A 190 9.38 1.15 -3.09
C GLY A 190 8.00 0.73 -3.55
N ILE A 191 7.69 -0.58 -3.64
CA ILE A 191 6.29 -1.02 -3.68
C ILE A 191 5.87 -1.48 -2.29
N CYS A 192 6.70 -2.33 -1.69
CA CYS A 192 6.56 -2.81 -0.33
C CYS A 192 7.84 -2.53 0.46
N ASN A 193 7.82 -1.51 1.30
CA ASN A 193 8.97 -1.10 2.12
C ASN A 193 8.73 -1.44 3.58
N LEU A 194 9.60 -2.27 4.16
CA LEU A 194 9.52 -2.73 5.54
C LEU A 194 10.78 -2.30 6.32
N TRP A 195 10.61 -1.57 7.42
CA TRP A 195 11.69 -0.93 8.19
C TRP A 195 11.75 -1.38 9.65
N HIS A 196 12.98 -1.35 10.20
CA HIS A 196 13.39 -1.47 11.62
C HIS A 196 13.04 -2.75 12.39
N ALA A 197 11.97 -3.45 12.09
CA ALA A 197 11.54 -4.62 12.86
C ALA A 197 12.36 -5.90 12.55
N ASP A 198 12.02 -7.02 13.18
CA ASP A 198 12.29 -8.33 12.57
C ASP A 198 11.41 -8.46 11.30
N LEU A 199 12.05 -8.65 10.14
CA LEU A 199 11.37 -8.62 8.85
C LEU A 199 11.16 -10.02 8.29
N TYR A 200 9.90 -10.45 8.20
CA TYR A 200 9.50 -11.71 7.60
C TYR A 200 8.64 -11.47 6.37
N SER A 201 9.08 -11.95 5.21
CA SER A 201 8.37 -11.88 3.94
C SER A 201 8.26 -13.28 3.33
N ASN A 202 7.03 -13.78 3.11
CA ASN A 202 6.79 -15.14 2.64
C ASN A 202 5.70 -15.18 1.56
N ASN A 203 5.92 -15.85 0.42
CA ASN A 203 4.95 -15.87 -0.69
C ASN A 203 4.54 -14.45 -1.14
N ILE A 204 5.55 -13.64 -1.48
CA ILE A 204 5.36 -12.27 -1.96
C ILE A 204 5.39 -12.29 -3.49
N ASN A 205 4.35 -11.76 -4.14
CA ASN A 205 4.26 -11.69 -5.60
C ASN A 205 4.04 -10.24 -6.04
N ILE A 206 4.96 -9.69 -6.83
CA ILE A 206 4.85 -8.34 -7.35
C ILE A 206 4.99 -8.37 -8.87
N SER A 207 4.06 -7.73 -9.59
CA SER A 207 4.04 -7.86 -11.05
C SER A 207 3.49 -6.65 -11.79
N LYS A 208 4.04 -6.42 -13.00
CA LYS A 208 3.71 -5.31 -13.91
C LYS A 208 3.75 -3.92 -13.27
N SER A 209 4.75 -3.67 -12.42
CA SER A 209 4.89 -2.38 -11.74
C SER A 209 6.11 -1.60 -12.23
N GLU A 210 6.05 -0.28 -12.11
CA GLU A 210 7.11 0.64 -12.54
C GLU A 210 7.37 1.69 -11.45
N VAL A 211 8.56 1.72 -10.86
CA VAL A 211 8.99 2.83 -10.00
C VAL A 211 10.47 3.11 -10.28
N GLU A 212 10.90 4.34 -10.05
CA GLU A 212 12.25 4.78 -10.43
C GLU A 212 13.36 3.97 -9.74
N TYR A 213 13.24 3.73 -8.42
CA TYR A 213 14.32 3.13 -7.62
C TYR A 213 14.05 1.69 -7.15
N VAL A 214 13.05 1.43 -6.30
CA VAL A 214 12.82 0.09 -5.70
C VAL A 214 11.48 -0.50 -6.15
N CYS A 215 11.47 -1.23 -7.27
CA CYS A 215 10.25 -1.64 -7.98
C CYS A 215 9.57 -2.90 -7.44
N SER A 216 9.88 -3.33 -6.21
CA SER A 216 9.19 -4.45 -5.56
C SER A 216 9.38 -4.42 -4.03
N LEU A 217 10.20 -5.32 -3.46
CA LEU A 217 10.30 -5.51 -2.00
C LEU A 217 11.58 -4.90 -1.45
N ALA A 218 11.47 -4.14 -0.36
CA ALA A 218 12.60 -3.62 0.42
C ALA A 218 12.55 -4.12 1.86
N HIS A 219 13.66 -4.69 2.33
CA HIS A 219 13.93 -4.93 3.75
C HIS A 219 15.01 -3.95 4.21
N CYS A 220 14.70 -3.13 5.21
CA CYS A 220 15.54 -2.00 5.63
C CYS A 220 15.81 -1.99 7.15
N GLU A 221 17.08 -1.90 7.52
CA GLU A 221 17.61 -1.66 8.88
C GLU A 221 17.00 -2.52 10.02
N PRO A 222 16.87 -3.86 9.86
CA PRO A 222 16.21 -4.73 10.84
C PRO A 222 16.95 -4.81 12.18
N ALA A 223 16.27 -4.42 13.27
CA ALA A 223 16.89 -4.15 14.58
C ALA A 223 17.64 -5.33 15.21
N ARG A 224 17.05 -6.54 15.22
CA ARG A 224 17.65 -7.72 15.87
C ARG A 224 18.46 -8.61 14.91
N LYS A 225 18.88 -8.06 13.76
CA LYS A 225 19.55 -8.81 12.68
C LYS A 225 18.72 -9.99 12.16
N ILE A 226 17.41 -9.79 12.03
CA ILE A 226 16.46 -10.78 11.50
C ILE A 226 15.83 -10.23 10.22
N SER A 227 16.18 -10.87 9.10
CA SER A 227 15.57 -10.64 7.79
C SER A 227 15.38 -12.00 7.12
N VAL A 228 14.14 -12.32 6.78
CA VAL A 228 13.73 -13.59 6.20
C VAL A 228 12.86 -13.31 4.97
N ILE A 229 13.28 -13.84 3.82
CA ILE A 229 12.52 -13.79 2.57
C ILE A 229 12.41 -15.21 2.05
N LYS A 230 11.18 -15.69 1.83
CA LYS A 230 10.90 -17.02 1.26
C LYS A 230 9.83 -16.91 0.17
N PHE A 231 9.99 -17.64 -0.92
CA PHE A 231 9.02 -17.69 -2.02
C PHE A 231 8.64 -16.28 -2.51
N TYR A 232 9.65 -15.56 -2.99
CA TYR A 232 9.50 -14.21 -3.53
C TYR A 232 9.43 -14.24 -5.07
N THR A 233 8.50 -13.50 -5.66
CA THR A 233 8.33 -13.41 -7.12
C THR A 233 8.22 -11.96 -7.57
N SER A 234 9.04 -11.55 -8.55
CA SER A 234 8.93 -10.28 -9.29
C SER A 234 8.85 -10.55 -10.78
N VAL A 235 7.78 -10.09 -11.44
CA VAL A 235 7.50 -10.40 -12.85
C VAL A 235 7.12 -9.16 -13.65
N ASN A 236 7.75 -8.95 -14.81
CA ASN A 236 7.44 -7.84 -15.72
C ASN A 236 7.62 -6.44 -15.10
N GLY A 237 8.63 -6.19 -14.26
CA GLY A 237 9.04 -4.83 -13.92
C GLY A 237 9.69 -4.10 -15.11
N LEU A 238 9.51 -2.78 -15.24
CA LEU A 238 10.11 -1.98 -16.34
C LEU A 238 11.29 -1.08 -15.93
N THR A 239 11.36 -0.73 -14.65
CA THR A 239 12.37 0.14 -14.03
C THR A 239 12.56 -0.28 -12.56
N GLY A 240 13.56 0.30 -11.88
CA GLY A 240 13.87 0.03 -10.47
C GLY A 240 14.39 -1.39 -10.19
N ASN A 241 14.75 -1.66 -8.93
CA ASN A 241 15.26 -2.93 -8.44
C ASN A 241 14.14 -3.84 -7.94
N SER A 242 14.12 -5.10 -8.35
CA SER A 242 13.15 -6.09 -7.88
C SER A 242 13.29 -6.32 -6.37
N LEU A 243 14.52 -6.54 -5.89
CA LEU A 243 14.75 -6.80 -4.47
C LEU A 243 15.77 -5.82 -3.90
N THR A 244 15.48 -5.26 -2.73
CA THR A 244 16.29 -4.25 -2.07
C THR A 244 16.60 -4.64 -0.63
N PHE A 245 17.87 -4.49 -0.26
CA PHE A 245 18.36 -4.66 1.10
C PHE A 245 19.12 -3.39 1.52
N VAL A 246 18.73 -2.80 2.67
CA VAL A 246 19.36 -1.60 3.23
C VAL A 246 19.80 -1.88 4.67
N GLY A 247 21.06 -1.61 5.03
CA GLY A 247 21.59 -1.79 6.38
C GLY A 247 21.69 -3.26 6.86
N ILE A 248 21.53 -4.25 5.98
CA ILE A 248 21.52 -5.68 6.33
C ILE A 248 22.95 -6.21 6.39
N ARG A 249 23.69 -5.88 7.46
CA ARG A 249 25.09 -6.29 7.67
C ARG A 249 25.24 -7.70 8.26
N PHE A 250 24.45 -8.66 7.78
CA PHE A 250 24.42 -10.05 8.24
C PHE A 250 23.80 -10.97 7.16
N PRO A 251 24.15 -12.27 7.11
CA PRO A 251 23.76 -13.14 6.00
C PRO A 251 22.26 -13.19 5.69
N GLY A 252 21.40 -13.09 6.72
CA GLY A 252 19.95 -13.18 6.58
C GLY A 252 19.48 -14.58 6.16
N ASN A 253 18.21 -14.67 5.79
CA ASN A 253 17.62 -15.91 5.27
C ASN A 253 16.74 -15.60 4.06
N HIS A 254 17.37 -15.31 2.93
CA HIS A 254 16.70 -14.92 1.68
C HIS A 254 16.83 -16.07 0.68
N GLN A 255 15.74 -16.83 0.48
CA GLN A 255 15.75 -18.06 -0.31
C GLN A 255 14.48 -18.26 -1.15
N PHE A 256 14.59 -19.07 -2.20
CA PHE A 256 13.50 -19.41 -3.13
C PHE A 256 12.87 -18.17 -3.79
N GLY A 257 13.56 -17.61 -4.79
CA GLY A 257 13.08 -16.43 -5.52
C GLY A 257 12.89 -16.68 -7.02
N ASN A 258 11.91 -16.02 -7.63
CA ASN A 258 11.72 -15.91 -9.07
C ASN A 258 11.83 -14.43 -9.48
N ILE A 259 12.81 -14.07 -10.32
CA ILE A 259 12.93 -12.75 -10.92
C ILE A 259 12.83 -12.97 -12.44
N VAL A 260 11.68 -12.62 -13.03
CA VAL A 260 11.28 -13.03 -14.38
C VAL A 260 10.88 -11.83 -15.25
N ASN A 261 11.49 -11.71 -16.43
CA ASN A 261 11.16 -10.70 -17.44
C ASN A 261 11.13 -9.25 -16.92
N ASN A 262 11.96 -8.94 -15.91
CA ASN A 262 12.14 -7.59 -15.41
C ASN A 262 13.19 -6.87 -16.26
N SER A 263 12.84 -5.70 -16.77
CA SER A 263 13.77 -4.77 -17.38
C SER A 263 14.22 -3.77 -16.33
N VAL A 264 15.52 -3.67 -16.09
CA VAL A 264 16.09 -2.76 -15.08
C VAL A 264 17.30 -2.04 -15.68
N LYS A 265 17.41 -0.73 -15.43
CA LYS A 265 18.56 0.06 -15.90
C LYS A 265 19.76 -0.05 -14.96
N SER A 266 19.50 -0.16 -13.66
CA SER A 266 20.50 0.00 -12.61
C SER A 266 20.93 -1.32 -11.97
N GLY A 267 20.03 -2.28 -11.79
CA GLY A 267 20.31 -3.62 -11.24
C GLY A 267 19.04 -4.41 -10.93
N LEU A 268 19.10 -5.74 -10.92
CA LEU A 268 17.94 -6.56 -10.49
C LEU A 268 17.79 -6.57 -8.97
N ILE A 269 18.92 -6.57 -8.25
CA ILE A 269 18.96 -6.50 -6.79
C ILE A 269 19.78 -5.27 -6.35
N TYR A 270 19.27 -4.54 -5.36
CA TYR A 270 19.97 -3.43 -4.70
C TYR A 270 20.46 -3.84 -3.32
N PHE A 271 21.74 -3.59 -3.08
CA PHE A 271 22.38 -3.72 -1.77
C PHE A 271 22.93 -2.34 -1.39
N GLN A 272 22.46 -1.80 -0.26
CA GLN A 272 22.97 -0.57 0.32
C GLN A 272 23.46 -0.86 1.74
N ASP A 273 24.76 -0.70 1.99
CA ASP A 273 25.36 -0.92 3.32
C ASP A 273 24.97 -2.30 3.91
N SER A 274 24.94 -3.31 3.03
CA SER A 274 24.39 -4.63 3.28
C SER A 274 25.36 -5.72 2.84
N ASN A 275 25.53 -6.75 3.67
CA ASN A 275 26.32 -7.94 3.40
C ASN A 275 25.44 -9.17 3.67
N THR A 276 24.88 -9.77 2.62
CA THR A 276 23.81 -10.77 2.75
C THR A 276 23.83 -11.81 1.63
N ASP A 277 23.26 -12.98 1.92
CA ASP A 277 23.13 -14.08 0.96
C ASP A 277 21.78 -14.04 0.23
N VAL A 278 21.78 -14.41 -1.05
CA VAL A 278 20.60 -14.69 -1.87
C VAL A 278 20.72 -16.15 -2.36
N LYS A 279 19.83 -17.03 -1.88
CA LYS A 279 19.96 -18.50 -2.05
C LYS A 279 18.87 -19.06 -2.95
N GLU A 280 19.23 -19.89 -3.92
CA GLU A 280 18.28 -20.63 -4.75
C GLU A 280 17.25 -19.69 -5.42
N PHE A 281 17.73 -18.57 -5.97
CA PHE A 281 16.94 -17.68 -6.83
C PHE A 281 17.06 -18.10 -8.30
N VAL A 282 15.99 -17.88 -9.05
CA VAL A 282 15.88 -18.18 -10.48
C VAL A 282 15.64 -16.90 -11.26
N PHE A 283 16.51 -16.63 -12.22
CA PHE A 283 16.48 -15.45 -13.07
C PHE A 283 16.20 -15.86 -14.52
N ILE A 284 15.12 -15.34 -15.11
CA ILE A 284 14.64 -15.71 -16.45
C ILE A 284 14.26 -14.47 -17.25
N SER A 285 14.81 -14.31 -18.46
CA SER A 285 14.45 -13.28 -19.45
C SER A 285 14.53 -11.82 -18.97
N ASN A 286 15.23 -11.53 -17.89
CA ASN A 286 15.41 -10.16 -17.42
C ASN A 286 16.38 -9.39 -18.33
N SER A 287 16.33 -8.05 -18.35
CA SER A 287 17.31 -7.17 -18.98
C SER A 287 17.93 -6.21 -17.97
N GLY A 288 19.22 -5.89 -18.11
CA GLY A 288 20.00 -5.11 -17.14
C GLY A 288 21.09 -5.89 -16.40
N PRO A 289 21.88 -5.21 -15.54
CA PRO A 289 22.88 -5.84 -14.67
C PRO A 289 22.21 -6.57 -13.48
N LEU A 290 22.94 -7.51 -12.87
CA LEU A 290 22.42 -8.31 -11.76
C LEU A 290 22.25 -7.48 -10.47
N THR A 291 23.21 -6.61 -10.16
CA THR A 291 23.22 -5.79 -8.94
C THR A 291 23.36 -4.30 -9.27
N TYR A 292 22.94 -3.42 -8.34
CA TYR A 292 23.08 -1.96 -8.51
C TYR A 292 24.57 -1.51 -8.49
N SER A 293 24.88 -0.44 -9.21
CA SER A 293 26.24 0.11 -9.41
C SER A 293 26.73 1.13 -8.35
N CYS A 294 26.21 1.06 -7.12
CA CYS A 294 26.39 1.98 -5.98
C CYS A 294 25.53 1.47 -4.80
N VAL A 295 25.61 1.94 -3.54
CA VAL A 295 26.52 2.89 -2.87
C VAL A 295 27.08 2.19 -1.60
N GLY A 296 28.28 2.58 -1.16
CA GLY A 296 28.86 2.11 0.09
C GLY A 296 29.42 0.68 0.05
N ILE A 297 29.83 0.15 1.20
CA ILE A 297 30.33 -1.22 1.33
C ILE A 297 29.12 -2.16 1.29
N SER A 298 28.89 -2.78 0.13
CA SER A 298 27.74 -3.64 -0.12
C SER A 298 28.20 -4.93 -0.81
N ASN A 299 27.78 -6.08 -0.29
CA ASN A 299 28.15 -7.39 -0.81
C ASN A 299 26.94 -8.34 -0.85
N GLY A 300 26.65 -8.90 -2.02
CA GLY A 300 25.58 -9.85 -2.24
C GLY A 300 26.14 -11.19 -2.73
N THR A 301 26.06 -12.22 -1.89
CA THR A 301 26.51 -13.58 -2.24
C THR A 301 25.34 -14.35 -2.86
N PHE A 302 25.50 -14.80 -4.10
CA PHE A 302 24.49 -15.62 -4.78
C PHE A 302 24.87 -17.10 -4.64
N ILE A 303 24.01 -17.90 -4.00
CA ILE A 303 24.32 -19.32 -3.67
C ILE A 303 23.29 -20.22 -4.34
N GLY A 304 23.73 -21.15 -5.19
CA GLY A 304 22.83 -22.11 -5.85
C GLY A 304 21.79 -21.47 -6.78
N CYS A 305 21.99 -20.20 -7.18
CA CYS A 305 21.07 -19.51 -8.07
C CYS A 305 21.22 -20.01 -9.52
N LEU A 306 20.13 -19.92 -10.27
CA LEU A 306 20.05 -20.30 -11.69
C LEU A 306 19.84 -19.07 -12.55
N PHE A 307 20.77 -18.85 -13.48
CA PHE A 307 20.70 -17.79 -14.48
C PHE A 307 20.46 -18.41 -15.86
N ASP A 308 19.44 -17.93 -16.56
CA ASP A 308 19.12 -18.29 -17.95
C ASP A 308 20.15 -17.78 -18.98
N ARG A 309 20.91 -16.74 -18.60
CA ARG A 309 21.93 -16.07 -19.41
C ARG A 309 23.06 -15.53 -18.52
N LYS A 310 24.11 -14.99 -19.14
CA LYS A 310 25.11 -14.18 -18.42
C LYS A 310 24.55 -12.78 -18.16
N TYR A 311 24.65 -12.31 -16.93
CA TYR A 311 24.33 -10.94 -16.53
C TYR A 311 25.60 -10.10 -16.41
N GLU A 312 25.48 -8.78 -16.54
CA GLU A 312 26.55 -7.85 -16.16
C GLU A 312 26.61 -7.74 -14.64
N ASN A 313 27.82 -7.75 -14.07
CA ASN A 313 28.03 -7.60 -12.64
C ASN A 313 27.89 -6.12 -12.27
N GLY A 314 27.10 -5.80 -11.25
CA GLY A 314 27.14 -4.50 -10.59
C GLY A 314 28.09 -4.51 -9.39
N ASN A 315 28.17 -3.38 -8.69
CA ASN A 315 29.17 -3.18 -7.63
C ASN A 315 28.92 -4.02 -6.37
N GLY A 316 27.67 -4.42 -6.12
CA GLY A 316 27.31 -5.30 -4.99
C GLY A 316 27.44 -6.80 -5.27
N TYR A 317 28.10 -7.22 -6.36
CA TYR A 317 28.26 -8.64 -6.71
C TYR A 317 29.59 -9.21 -6.17
N ASP A 318 29.52 -10.22 -5.31
CA ASP A 318 30.72 -10.96 -4.88
C ASP A 318 31.23 -11.88 -6.01
N SER A 319 32.53 -11.85 -6.29
CA SER A 319 33.15 -12.70 -7.30
C SER A 319 33.40 -14.15 -6.84
N THR A 320 33.25 -14.46 -5.55
CA THR A 320 33.46 -15.79 -4.93
C THR A 320 32.31 -16.79 -5.12
N VAL A 321 31.39 -16.49 -6.03
CA VAL A 321 30.04 -17.09 -6.14
C VAL A 321 29.99 -18.48 -6.82
N ASP A 322 29.37 -19.47 -6.15
CA ASP A 322 28.93 -20.75 -6.73
C ASP A 322 27.51 -20.62 -7.32
N CYS A 323 27.44 -20.07 -8.53
CA CYS A 323 26.21 -20.03 -9.32
C CYS A 323 26.33 -20.76 -10.65
N LYS A 324 25.27 -21.50 -11.00
CA LYS A 324 25.24 -22.35 -12.19
C LYS A 324 24.47 -21.64 -13.30
N ILE A 325 25.20 -21.02 -14.22
CA ILE A 325 24.63 -20.50 -15.47
C ILE A 325 24.12 -21.71 -16.28
N ARG A 326 22.81 -21.74 -16.55
CA ARG A 326 22.15 -22.80 -17.33
C ARG A 326 21.42 -22.17 -18.50
N PHE A 327 22.07 -22.13 -19.65
CA PHE A 327 21.55 -21.51 -20.88
C PHE A 327 20.30 -22.17 -21.49
N ARG A 328 19.77 -23.27 -20.91
CA ARG A 328 18.57 -23.98 -21.40
C ARG A 328 17.78 -24.56 -20.22
N ASN A 329 16.46 -24.57 -20.36
CA ASN A 329 15.47 -25.21 -19.47
C ASN A 329 15.51 -24.72 -18.00
N VAL A 330 15.69 -23.42 -17.79
CA VAL A 330 15.43 -22.79 -16.49
C VAL A 330 13.93 -22.55 -16.34
N THR A 331 13.30 -23.20 -15.37
CA THR A 331 11.89 -23.03 -15.02
C THR A 331 11.75 -22.29 -13.70
N GLN A 332 10.66 -21.54 -13.53
CA GLN A 332 10.33 -20.89 -12.25
C GLN A 332 10.20 -21.92 -11.12
N ILE A 333 10.57 -21.52 -9.90
CA ILE A 333 10.25 -22.27 -8.69
C ILE A 333 8.73 -22.24 -8.50
N PRO A 334 8.05 -23.39 -8.37
CA PRO A 334 6.62 -23.43 -8.08
C PRO A 334 6.38 -22.85 -6.68
N MET A 335 5.53 -21.83 -6.57
CA MET A 335 5.21 -21.18 -5.30
C MET A 335 3.75 -21.45 -4.91
N PRO A 336 3.46 -21.74 -3.63
CA PRO A 336 2.08 -21.85 -3.16
C PRO A 336 1.41 -20.47 -3.18
N MET A 337 0.51 -20.25 -4.13
CA MET A 337 -0.25 -19.01 -4.24
C MET A 337 -1.58 -19.11 -3.50
N VAL A 338 -1.85 -18.13 -2.64
CA VAL A 338 -3.14 -17.92 -1.97
C VAL A 338 -3.69 -16.57 -2.41
N ASN A 339 -5.00 -16.49 -2.62
CA ASN A 339 -5.73 -15.27 -3.02
C ASN A 339 -5.30 -14.55 -4.32
N THR A 340 -4.40 -15.10 -5.15
CA THR A 340 -4.02 -14.45 -6.43
C THR A 340 -5.16 -14.37 -7.45
N PHE A 341 -6.11 -15.31 -7.41
CA PHE A 341 -7.38 -15.23 -8.15
C PHE A 341 -8.18 -13.97 -7.81
N VAL A 342 -8.06 -13.47 -6.58
CA VAL A 342 -8.73 -12.24 -6.13
C VAL A 342 -8.10 -11.01 -6.78
N CYS A 343 -6.78 -10.97 -6.97
CA CYS A 343 -6.14 -9.90 -7.77
C CYS A 343 -6.53 -9.96 -9.25
N ASN A 344 -6.57 -11.16 -9.84
CA ASN A 344 -6.99 -11.33 -11.23
C ASN A 344 -8.45 -10.92 -11.45
N ASN A 345 -9.33 -11.15 -10.46
CA ASN A 345 -10.75 -10.78 -10.52
C ASN A 345 -11.07 -9.37 -9.99
N ALA A 346 -10.17 -8.69 -9.29
CA ALA A 346 -10.35 -7.28 -8.93
C ALA A 346 -10.56 -6.41 -10.17
N ILE A 347 -9.95 -6.79 -11.30
CA ILE A 347 -10.15 -6.21 -12.64
C ILE A 347 -11.64 -6.24 -13.06
N ASN A 348 -12.39 -7.26 -12.64
CA ASN A 348 -13.81 -7.47 -12.97
C ASN A 348 -14.77 -6.97 -11.88
N PHE A 349 -14.29 -6.38 -10.79
CA PHE A 349 -15.13 -5.61 -9.86
C PHE A 349 -15.43 -4.22 -10.44
N GLU A 350 -16.00 -4.18 -11.65
CA GLU A 350 -16.86 -3.06 -12.03
C GLU A 350 -18.01 -3.02 -11.04
N VAL A 351 -17.90 -2.13 -10.06
CA VAL A 351 -19.00 -1.84 -9.17
C VAL A 351 -20.05 -1.16 -10.02
N SER A 352 -21.06 -1.92 -10.44
CA SER A 352 -22.25 -1.47 -11.16
C SER A 352 -23.08 -0.54 -10.28
N PHE A 353 -22.53 0.65 -10.02
CA PHE A 353 -23.23 1.79 -9.45
C PHE A 353 -24.13 2.39 -10.53
N ASP A 354 -25.12 1.62 -10.97
CA ASP A 354 -26.21 2.08 -11.81
C ASP A 354 -27.16 2.97 -11.00
N ARG A 355 -26.60 4.11 -10.58
CA ARG A 355 -27.28 5.27 -9.99
C ARG A 355 -26.91 6.54 -10.73
N THR A 356 -26.02 6.47 -11.73
CA THR A 356 -25.75 7.54 -12.69
C THR A 356 -27.04 8.17 -13.22
N PRO A 357 -28.06 7.42 -13.70
CA PRO A 357 -29.34 8.01 -14.11
C PRO A 357 -30.06 8.73 -12.97
N LEU A 358 -30.06 8.19 -11.75
CA LEU A 358 -30.72 8.82 -10.59
C LEU A 358 -30.04 10.12 -10.15
N PHE A 359 -28.70 10.16 -10.12
CA PHE A 359 -27.96 11.39 -9.78
C PHE A 359 -28.06 12.46 -10.88
N ILE A 360 -28.07 12.06 -12.16
CA ILE A 360 -28.34 12.96 -13.28
C ILE A 360 -29.77 13.53 -13.17
N LEU A 361 -30.76 12.69 -12.86
CA LEU A 361 -32.15 13.12 -12.67
C LEU A 361 -32.29 14.12 -11.51
N ILE A 362 -31.70 13.82 -10.34
CA ILE A 362 -31.71 14.73 -9.18
C ILE A 362 -31.01 16.05 -9.50
N GLY A 363 -29.87 16.00 -10.21
CA GLY A 363 -29.15 17.20 -10.65
C GLY A 363 -29.97 18.04 -11.63
N ALA A 364 -30.60 17.41 -12.63
CA ALA A 364 -31.46 18.09 -13.61
C ALA A 364 -32.70 18.71 -12.96
N VAL A 365 -33.36 17.99 -12.03
CA VAL A 365 -34.50 18.51 -11.26
C VAL A 365 -34.07 19.67 -10.36
N GLY A 366 -32.90 19.57 -9.70
CA GLY A 366 -32.34 20.66 -8.90
C GLY A 366 -32.08 21.92 -9.71
N VAL A 367 -31.44 21.80 -10.88
CA VAL A 367 -31.21 22.93 -11.81
C VAL A 367 -32.53 23.49 -12.33
N ALA A 368 -33.50 22.65 -12.69
CA ALA A 368 -34.80 23.09 -13.17
C ALA A 368 -35.58 23.87 -12.10
N LEU A 369 -35.61 23.39 -10.84
CA LEU A 369 -36.22 24.10 -9.72
C LEU A 369 -35.52 25.43 -9.43
N LEU A 370 -34.18 25.46 -9.51
CA LEU A 370 -33.41 26.67 -9.26
C LEU A 370 -33.63 27.72 -10.37
N MET A 371 -33.71 27.29 -11.63
CA MET A 371 -34.11 28.11 -12.78
C MET A 371 -35.54 28.64 -12.65
N ILE A 372 -36.49 27.80 -12.21
CA ILE A 372 -37.86 28.24 -11.93
C ILE A 372 -37.86 29.29 -10.80
N ALA A 373 -37.09 29.09 -9.73
CA ALA A 373 -37.03 30.04 -8.61
C ALA A 373 -36.41 31.40 -9.02
N THR A 374 -35.28 31.41 -9.74
CA THR A 374 -34.61 32.66 -10.15
C THR A 374 -35.37 33.38 -11.27
N TYR A 375 -35.89 32.66 -12.26
CA TYR A 375 -36.53 33.25 -13.45
C TYR A 375 -38.07 33.24 -13.40
N TYR A 376 -38.68 32.86 -12.28
CA TYR A 376 -40.14 32.73 -12.09
C TYR A 376 -40.92 33.91 -12.68
N LYS A 377 -40.53 35.17 -12.40
CA LYS A 377 -41.23 36.37 -12.92
C LYS A 377 -41.15 36.48 -14.45
N GLN A 378 -40.01 36.13 -15.05
CA GLN A 378 -39.80 36.18 -16.50
C GLN A 378 -40.53 35.04 -17.22
N LEU A 379 -40.49 33.83 -16.65
CA LEU A 379 -41.28 32.69 -17.10
C LEU A 379 -42.79 32.98 -17.03
N LEU A 380 -43.28 33.58 -15.94
CA LEU A 380 -44.70 33.92 -15.79
C LEU A 380 -45.13 35.04 -16.75
N TYR A 381 -44.23 36.00 -17.05
CA TYR A 381 -44.45 36.99 -18.10
C TYR A 381 -44.54 36.34 -19.49
N LEU A 382 -43.63 35.42 -19.82
CA LEU A 382 -43.66 34.63 -21.07
C LEU A 382 -44.94 33.81 -21.20
N PHE A 383 -45.34 33.07 -20.16
CA PHE A 383 -46.60 32.33 -20.14
C PHE A 383 -47.84 33.23 -20.28
N ARG A 384 -47.85 34.42 -19.65
CA ARG A 384 -48.93 35.41 -19.82
C ARG A 384 -48.99 35.97 -21.25
N LYS A 385 -47.83 36.23 -21.86
CA LYS A 385 -47.73 36.70 -23.25
C LYS A 385 -48.19 35.63 -24.26
N LEU A 386 -47.83 34.37 -24.02
CA LEU A 386 -48.22 33.22 -24.87
C LEU A 386 -49.69 32.83 -24.71
N SER A 387 -50.26 32.93 -23.51
CA SER A 387 -51.67 32.57 -23.23
C SER A 387 -52.70 33.63 -23.67
N GLY A 388 -52.27 34.72 -24.31
CA GLY A 388 -53.16 35.72 -24.91
C GLY A 388 -54.02 36.55 -23.93
N ARG A 389 -53.92 36.29 -22.61
CA ARG A 389 -54.68 36.99 -21.57
C ARG A 389 -54.15 38.42 -21.37
N ARG A 390 -54.64 39.35 -22.19
CA ARG A 390 -54.56 40.79 -21.89
C ARG A 390 -55.34 41.05 -20.59
N PHE A 391 -54.69 41.70 -19.63
CA PHE A 391 -55.39 42.23 -18.46
C PHE A 391 -56.41 43.29 -18.91
N LYS A 392 -57.61 43.22 -18.33
CA LYS A 392 -58.38 44.40 -17.95
C LYS A 392 -58.02 44.74 -16.52
#